data_AF-C1N9Z0-F1
#
_entry.id   AF-C1N9Z0-F1
#
_cell.length_a   1.000
_cell.length_b   1.000
_cell.length_c   1.000
_cell.angle_alpha   90.00
_cell.angle_beta   90.00
_cell.angle_gamma   90.00
#
_symmetry.space_group_name_H-M   'P 1'
#
loop_
_entity.id
_entity.type
_entity.pdbx_description
1 polymer ?
#
loop_
_entity_poly.entity_id
_entity_poly.type
_entity_poly.pdbx_seq_one_letter_code
_entity_poly.pdbx_strand_id
1 'polypeptide(L)'
;MWTENGRAKAALGTRMHALFERFYVTGKSPRETTEEEAEDDEKRAALEEDARTFEKEWTQFEHFTRERCAREDVLFAEMRLFSPKHRLAGTADLVARGSKPNGVIVYDFKRCKDSCAEDAFVLGWPKFGEKEYGCHRIRGNNHGKYRVQLNVYAELLRMNYGVDVEAMYIVRCHGERVKGDAAEVIEVARCDDVVAILLEKRERELRVRRLFAAAAAAARTCVHFARRRRRAGGDDAAA
;
A
#
# COMPACT_ATOMS: atom_id res chain seq x y z
N MET A 1 -14.65 5.97 -20.19
CA MET A 1 -15.32 4.73 -19.75
C MET A 1 -14.41 3.81 -18.90
N TRP A 2 -13.25 3.32 -19.38
CA TRP A 2 -12.38 2.43 -18.58
C TRP A 2 -11.68 3.12 -17.39
N THR A 3 -11.20 4.35 -17.58
CA THR A 3 -10.54 5.16 -16.54
C THR A 3 -11.51 5.58 -15.43
N GLU A 4 -12.75 5.89 -15.79
CA GLU A 4 -13.82 6.29 -14.87
C GLU A 4 -14.31 5.12 -14.01
N ASN A 5 -14.55 3.96 -14.62
CA ASN A 5 -14.85 2.72 -13.89
C ASN A 5 -13.71 2.30 -12.94
N GLY A 6 -12.46 2.54 -13.34
CA GLY A 6 -11.30 2.30 -12.47
C GLY A 6 -11.29 3.22 -11.25
N ARG A 7 -11.57 4.52 -11.44
CA ARG A 7 -11.62 5.52 -10.35
C ARG A 7 -12.76 5.25 -9.38
N ALA A 8 -13.96 4.94 -9.87
CA ALA A 8 -15.10 4.61 -9.01
C ALA A 8 -14.83 3.37 -8.16
N LYS A 9 -14.19 2.34 -8.73
CA LYS A 9 -13.78 1.14 -7.98
C LYS A 9 -12.73 1.45 -6.91
N ALA A 10 -11.75 2.28 -7.24
CA ALA A 10 -10.73 2.69 -6.28
C ALA A 10 -11.36 3.46 -5.10
N ALA A 11 -12.30 4.38 -5.38
CA ALA A 11 -13.02 5.12 -4.35
C ALA A 11 -13.81 4.21 -3.41
N LEU A 12 -14.50 3.18 -3.92
CA LEU A 12 -15.20 2.20 -3.09
C LEU A 12 -14.23 1.37 -2.24
N GLY A 13 -13.06 1.02 -2.76
CA GLY A 13 -12.01 0.37 -1.98
C GLY A 13 -11.55 1.25 -0.81
N THR A 14 -11.26 2.52 -1.07
CA THR A 14 -10.84 3.48 -0.04
C THR A 14 -11.90 3.68 1.04
N ARG A 15 -13.18 3.84 0.67
CA ARG A 15 -14.29 3.96 1.63
C ARG A 15 -14.41 2.70 2.51
N MET A 16 -14.27 1.52 1.92
CA MET A 16 -14.26 0.25 2.67
C MET A 16 -13.08 0.16 3.66
N HIS A 17 -11.88 0.61 3.28
CA HIS A 17 -10.73 0.60 4.19
C HIS A 17 -10.94 1.55 5.36
N ALA A 18 -11.44 2.76 5.11
CA ALA A 18 -11.75 3.73 6.16
C ALA A 18 -12.77 3.18 7.17
N LEU A 19 -13.76 2.41 6.69
CA LEU A 19 -14.74 1.72 7.53
C LEU A 19 -14.06 0.70 8.48
N PHE A 20 -13.15 -0.12 7.95
CA PHE A 20 -12.45 -1.15 8.73
C PHE A 20 -11.43 -0.54 9.70
N GLU A 21 -10.69 0.47 9.26
CA GLU A 21 -9.79 1.25 10.12
C GLU A 21 -10.57 1.86 11.29
N ARG A 22 -11.71 2.50 11.02
CA ARG A 22 -12.57 3.10 12.04
C ARG A 22 -12.97 2.08 13.11
N PHE A 23 -13.31 0.86 12.73
CA PHE A 23 -13.62 -0.19 13.69
C PHE A 23 -12.40 -0.58 14.54
N TYR A 24 -11.24 -0.81 13.93
CA TYR A 24 -10.05 -1.17 14.70
C TYR A 24 -9.57 -0.04 15.61
N VAL A 25 -9.83 1.22 15.27
CA VAL A 25 -9.49 2.37 16.11
C VAL A 25 -10.53 2.61 17.21
N THR A 26 -11.82 2.62 16.89
CA THR A 26 -12.89 3.05 17.82
C THR A 26 -13.67 1.92 18.47
N GLY A 27 -13.68 0.73 17.87
CA GLY A 27 -14.48 -0.42 18.28
C GLY A 27 -15.94 -0.36 17.84
N LYS A 28 -16.33 0.70 17.12
CA LYS A 28 -17.71 0.94 16.69
C LYS A 28 -17.98 0.30 15.34
N SER A 29 -19.13 -0.33 15.21
CA SER A 29 -19.64 -0.77 13.92
C SER A 29 -20.06 0.43 13.04
N PRO A 30 -20.26 0.23 11.72
CA PRO A 30 -20.76 1.25 10.80
C PRO A 30 -22.09 1.88 11.19
N ARG A 31 -22.91 1.16 11.97
CA ARG A 31 -24.23 1.62 12.41
C ARG A 31 -24.16 2.43 13.70
N GLU A 32 -23.04 2.37 14.41
CA GLU A 32 -22.82 3.09 15.67
C GLU A 32 -22.06 4.39 15.39
N THR A 33 -22.73 5.40 14.84
CA THR A 33 -22.14 6.73 14.60
C THR A 33 -22.39 7.65 15.79
N THR A 34 -21.34 8.32 16.28
CA THR A 34 -21.47 9.35 17.33
C THR A 34 -21.63 10.76 16.77
N GLU A 35 -22.16 11.68 17.57
CA GLU A 35 -22.30 13.09 17.17
C GLU A 35 -20.95 13.74 16.85
N GLU A 36 -19.90 13.40 17.59
CA GLU A 36 -18.53 13.87 17.36
C GLU A 36 -17.98 13.40 16.00
N GLU A 37 -18.26 12.15 15.61
CA GLU A 37 -17.82 11.62 14.31
C GLU A 37 -18.65 12.16 13.15
N ALA A 38 -19.94 12.38 13.40
CA ALA A 38 -20.86 12.92 12.43
C ALA A 38 -20.46 14.34 12.03
N GLU A 39 -19.89 15.16 12.94
CA GLU A 39 -19.52 16.59 12.78
C GLU A 39 -20.66 17.50 12.26
N ASP A 40 -21.30 17.13 11.16
CA ASP A 40 -22.46 17.73 10.52
C ASP A 40 -23.39 16.66 9.89
N ASP A 41 -24.50 17.11 9.29
CA ASP A 41 -25.49 16.23 8.66
C ASP A 41 -24.97 15.56 7.37
N GLU A 42 -24.02 16.19 6.66
CA GLU A 42 -23.47 15.68 5.40
C GLU A 42 -22.59 14.46 5.68
N LYS A 43 -21.69 14.57 6.67
CA LYS A 43 -20.81 13.47 7.07
C LYS A 43 -21.57 12.36 7.78
N ARG A 44 -22.64 12.67 8.53
CA ARG A 44 -23.59 11.65 9.01
C ARG A 44 -24.21 10.87 7.85
N ALA A 45 -24.77 11.56 6.86
CA ALA A 45 -25.39 10.92 5.71
C ALA A 45 -24.39 10.05 4.92
N ALA A 46 -23.14 10.51 4.79
CA ALA A 46 -22.06 9.74 4.14
C ALA A 46 -21.72 8.45 4.90
N LEU A 47 -21.62 8.50 6.24
CA LEU A 47 -21.38 7.32 7.07
C LEU A 47 -22.55 6.32 6.99
N GLU A 48 -23.78 6.81 7.00
CA GLU A 48 -24.96 5.96 6.80
C GLU A 48 -25.01 5.34 5.40
N GLU A 49 -24.60 6.08 4.37
CA GLU A 49 -24.47 5.56 3.01
C GLU A 49 -23.40 4.48 2.94
N ASP A 50 -22.24 4.67 3.56
CA ASP A 50 -21.18 3.67 3.66
C ASP A 50 -21.68 2.40 4.37
N ALA A 51 -22.36 2.55 5.51
CA ALA A 51 -22.92 1.43 6.26
C ALA A 51 -23.90 0.59 5.42
N ARG A 52 -24.71 1.24 4.57
CA ARG A 52 -25.61 0.54 3.63
C ARG A 52 -24.85 -0.08 2.46
N THR A 53 -23.89 0.66 1.88
CA THR A 53 -23.15 0.27 0.68
C THR A 53 -22.27 -0.96 0.92
N PHE A 54 -21.66 -1.04 2.10
CA PHE A 54 -20.71 -2.09 2.47
C PHE A 54 -21.30 -3.11 3.45
N GLU A 55 -22.62 -3.22 3.58
CA GLU A 55 -23.25 -4.14 4.54
C GLU A 55 -22.71 -5.58 4.41
N LYS A 56 -22.56 -6.07 3.18
CA LYS A 56 -22.03 -7.42 2.92
C LYS A 56 -20.53 -7.55 3.18
N GLU A 57 -19.73 -6.59 2.72
CA GLU A 57 -18.29 -6.54 3.01
C GLU A 57 -18.03 -6.41 4.52
N TRP A 58 -18.90 -5.70 5.24
CA TRP A 58 -18.85 -5.55 6.69
C TRP A 58 -19.13 -6.88 7.40
N THR A 59 -20.17 -7.61 7.01
CA THR A 59 -20.42 -8.96 7.56
C THR A 59 -19.21 -9.88 7.37
N GLN A 60 -18.58 -9.84 6.19
CA GLN A 60 -17.36 -10.61 5.89
C GLN A 60 -16.18 -10.20 6.78
N PHE A 61 -16.05 -8.91 7.04
CA PHE A 61 -15.04 -8.34 7.92
C PHE A 61 -15.27 -8.67 9.41
N GLU A 62 -16.50 -8.61 9.90
CA GLU A 62 -16.84 -9.01 11.28
C GLU A 62 -16.53 -10.49 11.52
N HIS A 63 -16.88 -11.34 10.55
CA HIS A 63 -16.52 -12.76 10.59
C HIS A 63 -15.00 -12.94 10.61
N PHE A 64 -14.25 -12.22 9.77
CA PHE A 64 -12.79 -12.24 9.80
C PHE A 64 -12.23 -11.84 11.17
N THR A 65 -12.73 -10.74 11.73
CA THR A 65 -12.26 -10.21 13.03
C THR A 65 -12.49 -11.23 14.14
N ARG A 66 -13.68 -11.84 14.19
CA ARG A 66 -14.02 -12.83 15.22
C ARG A 66 -13.18 -14.11 15.14
N GLU A 67 -12.92 -14.60 13.92
CA GLU A 67 -12.31 -15.92 13.73
C GLU A 67 -10.78 -15.89 13.54
N ARG A 68 -10.19 -14.74 13.18
CA ARG A 68 -8.79 -14.68 12.73
C ARG A 68 -7.95 -13.58 13.34
N CYS A 69 -8.51 -12.40 13.61
CA CYS A 69 -7.75 -11.25 14.07
C CYS A 69 -8.66 -10.33 14.88
N ALA A 70 -8.74 -10.61 16.18
CA ALA A 70 -9.54 -9.81 17.09
C ALA A 70 -8.89 -8.42 17.24
N ARG A 71 -9.67 -7.43 17.67
CA ARG A 71 -9.19 -6.05 17.79
C ARG A 71 -8.00 -5.95 18.76
N GLU A 72 -7.96 -6.80 19.78
CA GLU A 72 -6.91 -6.86 20.80
C GLU A 72 -5.59 -7.40 20.24
N ASP A 73 -5.63 -8.13 19.14
CA ASP A 73 -4.44 -8.64 18.45
C ASP A 73 -3.80 -7.58 17.55
N VAL A 74 -4.54 -6.52 17.20
CA VAL A 74 -4.07 -5.48 16.29
C VAL A 74 -3.09 -4.54 17.00
N LEU A 75 -1.90 -4.40 16.41
CA LEU A 75 -0.89 -3.43 16.84
C LEU A 75 -1.11 -2.09 16.12
N PHE A 76 -1.41 -2.14 14.82
CA PHE A 76 -1.65 -0.97 13.99
C PHE A 76 -2.69 -1.26 12.91
N ALA A 77 -3.61 -0.31 12.70
CA ALA A 77 -4.43 -0.19 11.51
C ALA A 77 -3.89 0.97 10.65
N GLU A 78 -3.84 0.79 9.32
CA GLU A 78 -3.31 1.77 8.36
C GLU A 78 -1.88 2.26 8.72
N MET A 79 -0.98 1.33 9.03
CA MET A 79 0.40 1.62 9.43
C MET A 79 1.19 2.22 8.27
N ARG A 80 1.64 3.46 8.43
CA ARG A 80 2.51 4.15 7.46
C ARG A 80 3.95 3.64 7.56
N LEU A 81 4.42 3.04 6.47
CA LEU A 81 5.77 2.53 6.32
C LEU A 81 6.62 3.51 5.50
N PHE A 82 7.85 3.75 5.94
CA PHE A 82 8.81 4.54 5.17
C PHE A 82 10.22 3.97 5.26
N SER A 83 10.87 3.85 4.10
CA SER A 83 12.29 3.52 3.99
C SER A 83 13.06 4.73 3.47
N PRO A 84 13.85 5.40 4.33
CA PRO A 84 14.71 6.50 3.92
C PRO A 84 15.74 6.07 2.86
N LYS A 85 16.28 4.85 3.00
CA LYS A 85 17.29 4.28 2.07
C LYS A 85 16.74 4.18 0.65
N HIS A 86 15.53 3.67 0.50
CA HIS A 86 14.91 3.38 -0.80
C HIS A 86 13.98 4.50 -1.29
N ARG A 87 13.74 5.53 -0.46
CA ARG A 87 12.71 6.57 -0.67
C ARG A 87 11.40 5.94 -1.13
N LEU A 88 10.96 4.95 -0.36
CA LEU A 88 9.76 4.17 -0.61
C LEU A 88 8.85 4.32 0.60
N ALA A 89 7.58 4.61 0.34
CA ALA A 89 6.53 4.69 1.34
C ALA A 89 5.38 3.78 0.95
N GLY A 90 4.63 3.31 1.95
CA GLY A 90 3.41 2.54 1.76
C GLY A 90 2.58 2.56 3.03
N THR A 91 1.38 2.00 2.94
CA THR A 91 0.51 1.82 4.09
C THR A 91 0.09 0.36 4.14
N ALA A 92 0.34 -0.30 5.27
CA ALA A 92 -0.15 -1.65 5.53
C ALA A 92 -1.50 -1.55 6.23
N ASP A 93 -2.53 -2.19 5.67
CA ASP A 93 -3.91 -2.05 6.16
C ASP A 93 -4.04 -2.52 7.63
N LEU A 94 -3.44 -3.66 7.97
CA LEU A 94 -3.44 -4.19 9.32
C LEU A 94 -2.14 -4.90 9.68
N VAL A 95 -1.58 -4.57 10.84
CA VAL A 95 -0.44 -5.26 11.46
C VAL A 95 -0.89 -5.78 12.82
N ALA A 96 -0.91 -7.09 12.97
CA ALA A 96 -1.33 -7.79 14.17
C ALA A 96 -0.14 -8.48 14.85
N ARG A 97 -0.31 -8.81 16.12
CA ARG A 97 0.67 -9.54 16.93
C ARG A 97 0.87 -10.95 16.39
N GLY A 98 2.11 -11.35 16.21
CA GLY A 98 2.51 -12.72 15.88
C GLY A 98 2.67 -13.59 17.12
N SER A 99 3.15 -14.81 16.91
CA SER A 99 3.39 -15.79 17.97
C SER A 99 4.72 -15.55 18.71
N LYS A 100 5.68 -14.87 18.07
CA LYS A 100 7.04 -14.64 18.59
C LYS A 100 7.22 -13.25 19.17
N PRO A 101 8.20 -13.04 20.08
CA PRO A 101 8.65 -11.69 20.43
C PRO A 101 9.07 -10.93 19.17
N ASN A 102 8.52 -9.73 18.97
CA ASN A 102 8.68 -8.89 17.76
C ASN A 102 8.15 -9.50 16.45
N GLY A 103 7.42 -10.62 16.55
CA GLY A 103 6.74 -11.23 15.42
C GLY A 103 5.41 -10.54 15.13
N VAL A 104 5.10 -10.35 13.85
CA VAL A 104 3.86 -9.74 13.39
C VAL A 104 3.23 -10.53 12.26
N ILE A 105 1.91 -10.39 12.12
CA ILE A 105 1.13 -10.88 10.98
C ILE A 105 0.59 -9.67 10.24
N VAL A 106 0.72 -9.66 8.92
CA VAL A 106 0.22 -8.56 8.08
C VAL A 106 -1.00 -9.01 7.29
N TYR A 107 -2.09 -8.26 7.39
CA TYR A 107 -3.28 -8.45 6.57
C TYR A 107 -3.47 -7.26 5.64
N ASP A 108 -3.85 -7.56 4.40
CA ASP A 108 -4.10 -6.58 3.35
C ASP A 108 -5.52 -6.82 2.81
N PHE A 109 -6.43 -5.91 3.12
CA PHE A 109 -7.83 -5.97 2.74
C PHE A 109 -7.98 -5.61 1.26
N LYS A 110 -8.81 -6.36 0.54
CA LYS A 110 -9.01 -6.15 -0.89
C LYS A 110 -10.47 -6.27 -1.30
N ARG A 111 -10.95 -5.21 -1.96
CA ARG A 111 -12.22 -5.20 -2.68
C ARG A 111 -12.00 -5.39 -4.17
N CYS A 112 -11.85 -6.64 -4.61
CA CYS A 112 -11.62 -6.97 -6.02
C CYS A 112 -12.67 -7.94 -6.59
N LYS A 113 -13.03 -7.74 -7.86
CA LYS A 113 -14.02 -8.59 -8.54
C LYS A 113 -13.47 -9.96 -8.90
N ASP A 114 -12.23 -9.99 -9.37
CA ASP A 114 -11.55 -11.22 -9.76
C ASP A 114 -10.94 -11.90 -8.53
N SER A 115 -10.76 -13.21 -8.63
CA SER A 115 -10.19 -14.05 -7.57
C SER A 115 -8.77 -13.62 -7.19
N CYS A 116 -8.46 -13.79 -5.90
CA CYS A 116 -7.12 -13.62 -5.33
C CYS A 116 -6.40 -14.97 -5.12
N ALA A 117 -6.94 -16.08 -5.62
CA ALA A 117 -6.27 -17.37 -5.59
C ALA A 117 -4.97 -17.33 -6.41
N GLU A 118 -3.95 -18.04 -5.96
CA GLU A 118 -2.63 -18.03 -6.60
C GLU A 118 -2.69 -18.49 -8.06
N ASP A 119 -3.53 -19.48 -8.36
CA ASP A 119 -3.73 -20.07 -9.67
C ASP A 119 -4.79 -19.35 -10.54
N ALA A 120 -5.45 -18.30 -10.03
CA ALA A 120 -6.56 -17.62 -10.68
C ALA A 120 -6.17 -17.02 -12.04
N PHE A 121 -6.72 -17.52 -13.14
CA PHE A 121 -6.52 -16.96 -14.48
C PHE A 121 -7.34 -15.67 -14.71
N VAL A 122 -6.71 -14.66 -15.30
CA VAL A 122 -7.36 -13.40 -15.68
C VAL A 122 -7.16 -13.17 -17.18
N LEU A 123 -8.25 -13.12 -17.92
CA LEU A 123 -8.20 -12.94 -19.38
C LEU A 123 -7.58 -11.57 -19.73
N GLY A 124 -6.66 -11.57 -20.69
CA GLY A 124 -5.97 -10.36 -21.16
C GLY A 124 -4.81 -9.89 -20.28
N TRP A 125 -4.48 -10.60 -19.21
CA TRP A 125 -3.31 -10.32 -18.39
C TRP A 125 -2.10 -11.13 -18.85
N PRO A 126 -0.86 -10.62 -18.67
CA PRO A 126 0.33 -11.40 -18.93
C PRO A 126 0.36 -12.62 -18.00
N LYS A 127 0.91 -13.75 -18.48
CA LYS A 127 1.00 -14.97 -17.66
C LYS A 127 1.85 -14.76 -16.41
N PHE A 128 2.92 -13.98 -16.55
CA PHE A 128 3.85 -13.65 -15.48
C PHE A 128 4.21 -12.17 -15.48
N GLY A 129 4.75 -11.69 -14.37
CA GLY A 129 5.26 -10.33 -14.25
C GLY A 129 6.52 -10.09 -15.08
N GLU A 130 6.97 -8.85 -15.09
CA GLU A 130 8.08 -8.40 -15.92
C GLU A 130 9.43 -8.98 -15.46
N LYS A 131 10.17 -9.58 -16.39
CA LYS A 131 11.50 -10.15 -16.14
C LYS A 131 12.52 -9.11 -15.68
N GLU A 132 12.41 -7.88 -16.18
CA GLU A 132 13.29 -6.76 -15.83
C GLU A 132 13.24 -6.36 -14.34
N TYR A 133 12.19 -6.79 -13.64
CA TYR A 133 11.96 -6.54 -12.22
C TYR A 133 12.04 -7.83 -11.38
N GLY A 134 12.53 -8.93 -11.95
CA GLY A 134 12.57 -10.24 -11.29
C GLY A 134 11.22 -10.95 -11.23
N CYS A 135 10.12 -10.31 -11.63
CA CYS A 135 8.75 -10.81 -11.48
C CYS A 135 8.34 -11.91 -12.47
N HIS A 136 9.24 -12.41 -13.32
CA HIS A 136 8.94 -13.47 -14.31
C HIS A 136 8.49 -14.81 -13.73
N ARG A 137 8.65 -15.02 -12.42
CA ARG A 137 8.13 -16.18 -11.69
C ARG A 137 6.83 -15.88 -10.94
N ILE A 138 6.45 -14.61 -10.85
CA ILE A 138 5.22 -14.15 -10.21
C ILE A 138 4.12 -14.14 -11.26
N ARG A 139 3.00 -14.78 -10.94
CA ARG A 139 1.86 -14.86 -11.87
C ARG A 139 1.26 -13.48 -12.12
N GLY A 140 0.89 -13.19 -13.36
CA GLY A 140 0.23 -11.93 -13.73
C GLY A 140 -1.26 -11.98 -13.41
N ASN A 141 -1.59 -11.92 -12.12
CA ASN A 141 -2.96 -11.83 -11.61
C ASN A 141 -2.99 -10.96 -10.34
N ASN A 142 -4.17 -10.83 -9.71
CA ASN A 142 -4.32 -10.09 -8.47
C ASN A 142 -3.43 -10.65 -7.35
N HIS A 143 -3.39 -11.98 -7.20
CA HIS A 143 -2.54 -12.62 -6.20
C HIS A 143 -1.07 -12.21 -6.34
N GLY A 144 -0.50 -12.32 -7.54
CA GLY A 144 0.90 -11.97 -7.77
C GLY A 144 1.22 -10.51 -7.47
N LYS A 145 0.31 -9.59 -7.81
CA LYS A 145 0.43 -8.16 -7.47
C LYS A 145 0.46 -7.94 -5.96
N TYR A 146 -0.51 -8.49 -5.24
CA TYR A 146 -0.61 -8.32 -3.79
C TYR A 146 0.50 -9.05 -3.04
N ARG A 147 0.98 -10.19 -3.57
CA ARG A 147 2.14 -10.91 -3.06
C ARG A 147 3.38 -10.03 -3.07
N VAL A 148 3.68 -9.36 -4.18
CA VAL A 148 4.83 -8.44 -4.25
C VAL A 148 4.65 -7.27 -3.28
N GLN A 149 3.45 -6.68 -3.20
CA GLN A 149 3.15 -5.59 -2.27
C GLN A 149 3.41 -5.97 -0.80
N LEU A 150 2.80 -7.07 -0.34
CA LEU A 150 2.95 -7.57 1.03
C LEU A 150 4.40 -7.91 1.36
N ASN A 151 5.12 -8.56 0.44
CA ASN A 151 6.53 -8.89 0.65
C ASN A 151 7.41 -7.63 0.73
N VAL A 152 7.11 -6.58 -0.04
CA VAL A 152 7.77 -5.28 0.11
C VAL A 152 7.48 -4.68 1.49
N TYR A 153 6.23 -4.69 1.95
CA TYR A 153 5.90 -4.19 3.30
C TYR A 153 6.63 -4.96 4.39
N ALA A 154 6.68 -6.28 4.29
CA ALA A 154 7.37 -7.10 5.26
C ALA A 154 8.88 -6.85 5.29
N GLU A 155 9.50 -6.61 4.15
CA GLU A 155 10.91 -6.23 4.09
C GLU A 155 11.14 -4.82 4.67
N LEU A 156 10.23 -3.86 4.42
CA LEU A 156 10.29 -2.53 5.03
C LEU A 156 10.15 -2.58 6.56
N LEU A 157 9.22 -3.39 7.07
CA LEU A 157 9.00 -3.67 8.49
C LEU A 157 10.28 -4.23 9.14
N ARG A 158 10.85 -5.28 8.55
CA ARG A 158 12.10 -5.90 9.01
C ARG A 158 13.26 -4.91 9.07
N MET A 159 13.51 -4.18 7.98
CA MET A 159 14.70 -3.32 7.85
C MET A 159 14.62 -2.02 8.66
N ASN A 160 13.44 -1.40 8.77
CA ASN A 160 13.30 -0.06 9.36
C ASN A 160 12.64 -0.05 10.75
N TYR A 161 11.95 -1.14 11.13
CA TYR A 161 11.18 -1.22 12.37
C TYR A 161 11.61 -2.39 13.27
N GLY A 162 12.50 -3.29 12.80
CA GLY A 162 13.06 -4.37 13.60
C GLY A 162 12.05 -5.45 13.99
N VAL A 163 10.98 -5.61 13.20
CA VAL A 163 9.93 -6.62 13.41
C VAL A 163 9.98 -7.71 12.35
N ASP A 164 9.71 -8.95 12.77
CA ASP A 164 9.71 -10.12 11.88
C ASP A 164 8.29 -10.44 11.42
N VAL A 165 8.07 -10.47 10.11
CA VAL A 165 6.75 -10.85 9.57
C VAL A 165 6.65 -12.37 9.48
N GLU A 166 5.82 -12.95 10.35
CA GLU A 166 5.60 -14.40 10.46
C GLU A 166 4.72 -14.92 9.33
N ALA A 167 3.65 -14.18 9.03
CA ALA A 167 2.69 -14.54 8.00
C ALA A 167 2.09 -13.29 7.35
N MET A 168 1.61 -13.45 6.12
CA MET A 168 0.97 -12.40 5.35
C MET A 168 -0.29 -12.95 4.71
N TYR A 169 -1.36 -12.17 4.71
CA TYR A 169 -2.65 -12.60 4.18
C TYR A 169 -3.28 -11.52 3.31
N ILE A 170 -3.88 -11.95 2.20
CA ILE A 170 -4.88 -11.17 1.47
C ILE A 170 -6.23 -11.50 2.08
N VAL A 171 -6.97 -10.48 2.50
CA VAL A 171 -8.34 -10.64 3.01
C VAL A 171 -9.30 -9.98 2.03
N ARG A 172 -9.96 -10.80 1.23
CA ARG A 172 -10.86 -10.31 0.19
C ARG A 172 -12.29 -10.23 0.72
N CYS A 173 -12.81 -9.00 0.75
CA CYS A 173 -14.20 -8.69 1.06
C CYS A 173 -14.85 -8.07 -0.18
N HIS A 174 -15.95 -8.64 -0.67
CA HIS A 174 -16.67 -8.10 -1.82
C HIS A 174 -18.12 -8.59 -1.84
N GLY A 175 -19.08 -7.66 -1.77
CA GLY A 175 -20.49 -7.99 -1.53
C GLY A 175 -21.14 -8.88 -2.60
N GLU A 176 -20.75 -8.72 -3.87
CA GLU A 176 -21.28 -9.54 -4.97
C GLU A 176 -20.44 -10.78 -5.31
N ARG A 177 -19.20 -10.88 -4.81
CA ARG A 177 -18.19 -11.78 -5.41
C ARG A 177 -17.57 -12.76 -4.44
N VAL A 178 -17.62 -12.48 -3.15
CA VAL A 178 -17.35 -13.45 -2.10
C VAL A 178 -18.70 -14.04 -1.69
N LYS A 179 -18.85 -15.36 -1.77
CA LYS A 179 -20.11 -16.04 -1.46
C LYS A 179 -20.22 -16.25 0.04
N GLY A 180 -21.34 -15.82 0.63
CA GLY A 180 -21.62 -15.97 2.05
C GLY A 180 -20.99 -14.88 2.91
N ASP A 181 -20.97 -15.17 4.20
CA ASP A 181 -20.70 -14.19 5.26
C ASP A 181 -19.24 -14.19 5.73
N ALA A 182 -18.39 -15.04 5.16
CA ALA A 182 -16.97 -15.11 5.51
C ALA A 182 -16.10 -14.51 4.40
N ALA A 183 -15.11 -13.69 4.78
CA ALA A 183 -14.09 -13.20 3.85
C ALA A 183 -13.24 -14.35 3.29
N GLU A 184 -12.74 -14.20 2.06
CA GLU A 184 -11.72 -15.08 1.51
C GLU A 184 -10.35 -14.67 2.08
N VAL A 185 -9.77 -15.52 2.93
CA VAL A 185 -8.46 -15.28 3.57
C VAL A 185 -7.41 -16.17 2.92
N ILE A 186 -6.42 -15.57 2.27
CA ILE A 186 -5.45 -16.27 1.45
C ILE A 186 -4.05 -15.98 1.98
N GLU A 187 -3.35 -17.02 2.43
CA GLU A 187 -1.97 -16.91 2.86
C GLU A 187 -1.04 -16.61 1.68
N VAL A 188 -0.06 -15.75 1.91
CA VAL A 188 0.86 -15.26 0.89
C VAL A 188 2.27 -15.71 1.18
N ALA A 189 2.83 -16.51 0.28
CA ALA A 189 4.19 -16.98 0.38
C ALA A 189 5.23 -15.85 0.19
N ARG A 190 6.39 -16.02 0.84
CA ARG A 190 7.55 -15.13 0.65
C ARG A 190 8.02 -15.09 -0.80
N CYS A 191 8.52 -13.95 -1.24
CA CYS A 191 9.23 -13.78 -2.52
C CYS A 191 10.44 -12.84 -2.35
N ASP A 192 11.31 -13.20 -1.41
CA ASP A 192 12.47 -12.39 -1.00
C ASP A 192 13.42 -12.10 -2.16
N ASP A 193 13.58 -13.04 -3.09
CA ASP A 193 14.38 -12.89 -4.30
C ASP A 193 13.86 -11.74 -5.18
N VAL A 194 12.54 -11.68 -5.39
CA VAL A 194 11.89 -10.61 -6.15
C VAL A 194 12.03 -9.27 -5.44
N VAL A 195 11.80 -9.23 -4.13
CA VAL A 195 11.91 -7.98 -3.36
C VAL A 195 13.35 -7.46 -3.34
N ALA A 196 14.35 -8.33 -3.18
CA ALA A 196 15.75 -7.95 -3.24
C ALA A 196 16.10 -7.30 -4.59
N ILE A 197 15.66 -7.89 -5.71
CA ILE A 197 15.86 -7.32 -7.05
C ILE A 197 15.19 -5.94 -7.18
N LEU A 198 13.95 -5.81 -6.72
CA LEU A 198 13.19 -4.55 -6.77
C LEU A 198 13.89 -3.43 -5.99
N LEU A 199 14.32 -3.73 -4.76
CA LEU A 199 14.98 -2.77 -3.88
C LEU A 199 16.37 -2.40 -4.40
N GLU A 200 17.15 -3.36 -4.89
CA GLU A 200 18.46 -3.09 -5.49
C GLU A 200 18.34 -2.19 -6.72
N LYS A 201 17.39 -2.48 -7.61
CA LYS A 201 17.12 -1.64 -8.78
C LYS A 201 16.74 -0.22 -8.37
N ARG A 202 15.91 -0.08 -7.33
CA ARG A 202 15.54 1.22 -6.78
C ARG A 202 16.74 1.97 -6.22
N GLU A 203 17.65 1.30 -5.52
CA GLU A 203 18.88 1.92 -5.04
C GLU A 203 19.76 2.43 -6.18
N ARG A 204 19.92 1.62 -7.25
CA ARG A 204 20.67 2.03 -8.46
C ARG A 204 20.04 3.25 -9.11
N GLU A 205 18.71 3.26 -9.26
CA GLU A 205 17.97 4.40 -9.81
C GLU A 205 18.20 5.68 -8.97
N LEU A 206 18.14 5.57 -7.64
CA LEU A 206 18.39 6.70 -6.74
C LEU A 206 19.83 7.20 -6.82
N ARG A 207 20.81 6.30 -6.97
CA ARG A 207 22.22 6.66 -7.15
C ARG A 207 22.40 7.45 -8.44
N VAL A 208 21.86 6.96 -9.56
CA VAL A 208 21.93 7.65 -10.86
C VAL A 208 21.27 9.04 -10.78
N ARG A 209 20.09 9.14 -10.16
CA ARG A 209 19.42 10.44 -9.94
C ARG A 209 20.26 11.43 -9.13
N ARG A 210 20.93 10.95 -8.07
CA ARG A 210 21.83 11.79 -7.26
C ARG A 210 23.02 12.29 -8.06
N LEU A 211 23.63 11.44 -8.90
CA LEU A 211 24.73 11.83 -9.78
C LEU A 211 24.31 12.92 -10.77
N PHE A 212 23.16 12.75 -11.43
CA PHE A 212 22.63 13.78 -12.34
C PHE A 212 22.28 15.08 -11.61
N ALA A 213 21.69 15.00 -10.42
CA ALA A 213 21.38 16.19 -9.62
C ALA A 213 22.65 16.95 -9.20
N ALA A 214 23.71 16.23 -8.81
CA ALA A 214 25.00 16.80 -8.46
C ALA A 214 25.68 17.46 -9.67
N ALA A 215 25.68 16.78 -10.83
CA ALA A 215 26.22 17.33 -12.07
C ALA A 215 25.47 18.61 -12.50
N ALA A 216 24.14 18.62 -12.42
CA ALA A 216 23.33 19.79 -12.72
C ALA A 216 23.60 20.95 -11.74
N ALA A 217 23.81 20.66 -10.45
CA ALA A 217 24.17 21.66 -9.46
C ALA A 217 25.55 22.27 -9.75
N ALA A 218 26.56 21.44 -10.04
CA ALA A 218 27.89 21.90 -10.40
C ALA A 218 27.88 22.80 -11.65
N ALA A 219 27.15 22.40 -12.69
CA ALA A 219 27.00 23.18 -13.92
C ALA A 219 26.37 24.57 -13.64
N ARG A 220 25.33 24.64 -12.79
CA ARG A 220 24.73 25.92 -12.38
C ARG A 220 25.73 26.81 -11.65
N THR A 221 26.54 26.25 -10.76
CA THR A 221 27.59 27.00 -10.04
C THR A 221 28.66 27.53 -11.00
N CYS A 222 29.13 26.71 -11.95
CA CYS A 222 30.10 27.14 -12.97
C CYS A 222 29.55 28.28 -13.84
N VAL A 223 28.29 28.18 -14.29
CA VAL A 223 27.63 29.23 -15.09
C VAL A 223 27.48 30.51 -14.26
N HIS A 224 27.08 30.41 -12.99
CA HIS A 224 26.99 31.55 -12.09
C HIS A 224 28.34 32.25 -11.91
N PHE A 225 29.41 31.48 -11.68
CA PHE A 225 30.77 32.01 -11.54
C PHE A 225 31.27 32.67 -12.84
N ALA A 226 31.05 32.04 -13.99
CA ALA A 226 31.40 32.59 -15.29
C ALA A 226 30.67 33.91 -15.58
N ARG A 227 29.38 34.02 -15.22
CA ARG A 227 28.60 35.26 -15.34
C ARG A 227 29.10 36.35 -14.40
N ARG A 228 29.48 36.02 -13.16
CA ARG A 228 30.09 36.97 -12.22
C ARG A 228 31.44 37.49 -12.72
N ARG A 229 32.31 36.62 -13.23
CA ARG A 229 33.61 37.04 -13.82
C ARG A 229 33.44 37.98 -15.01
N ARG A 230 32.50 37.73 -15.92
CA ARG A 230 32.23 38.63 -17.05
C ARG A 230 31.70 40.00 -16.62
N ARG A 231 30.93 40.07 -15.53
CA ARG A 231 30.48 41.35 -14.96
C ARG A 231 31.62 42.11 -14.29
N ALA A 232 32.48 41.41 -13.54
CA ALA A 232 33.62 42.04 -12.86
C ALA A 232 34.73 42.50 -13.81
N GLY A 233 34.93 41.84 -14.96
CA GLY A 233 35.91 42.25 -15.98
C GLY A 233 35.38 43.23 -17.03
N GLY A 234 34.11 43.66 -16.92
CA GLY A 234 33.50 44.65 -17.83
C GLY A 234 33.70 46.10 -17.40
N ASP A 235 34.11 46.33 -16.14
CA ASP A 235 34.31 47.67 -15.58
C ASP A 235 35.74 48.23 -15.79
N ASP A 236 36.70 47.42 -16.24
CA ASP A 236 38.10 47.83 -16.51
C ASP A 236 38.35 48.27 -17.96
N ALA A 237 37.32 48.30 -18.82
CA ALA A 237 37.45 48.67 -20.24
C ALA A 237 36.95 50.10 -20.57
N ALA A 238 36.67 50.91 -19.55
CA ALA A 238 36.21 52.30 -19.69
C ALA A 238 37.05 53.26 -18.81
N ALA A 239 38.35 53.33 -19.05
CA ALA A 239 39.24 54.39 -18.58
C ALA A 239 40.23 54.78 -19.67
#